data_AF-E0U1R7-F1
#
_entry.id   AF-E0U1R7-F1
#
_cell.length_a   1.000
_cell.length_b   1.000
_cell.length_c   1.000
_cell.angle_alpha   90.00
_cell.angle_beta   90.00
_cell.angle_gamma   90.00
#
_symmetry.space_group_name_H-M   'P 1'
#
loop_
_entity.id
_entity.type
_entity.pdbx_description
1 polymer ?
#
loop_
_entity_poly.entity_id
_entity_poly.type
_entity_poly.pdbx_seq_one_letter_code
_entity_poly.pdbx_strand_id
1 'polypeptide(L)'
;MLSAEELKDKKIIRNIITDLEYVTEWLEKGRQPGIRRAIDRRDAYQRLMIKDPRIIESFSSTMMVEPDGQVSEEDRERIQEALSLLTGREKEMFLLHKVECFSYERIADLLGVKKSTVQTTIKRAIVKMQRQQEEMNRSLA
;
A
#
# COMPACT_ATOMS: atom_id res chain seq x y z
N MET A 1 24.19 -63.01 -5.33
CA MET A 1 23.88 -61.72 -6.00
C MET A 1 22.38 -61.68 -6.17
N LEU A 2 21.74 -60.52 -5.93
CA LEU A 2 20.32 -60.35 -6.23
C LEU A 2 20.11 -60.51 -7.74
N SER A 3 18.99 -61.13 -8.13
CA SER A 3 18.58 -61.21 -9.52
C SER A 3 18.26 -59.81 -10.06
N ALA A 4 18.26 -59.66 -11.38
CA ALA A 4 17.91 -58.40 -12.03
C ALA A 4 16.47 -57.94 -11.68
N GLU A 5 15.58 -58.90 -11.43
CA GLU A 5 14.18 -58.68 -11.06
C GLU A 5 14.07 -58.21 -9.61
N GLU A 6 14.77 -58.86 -8.69
CA GLU A 6 14.82 -58.45 -7.28
C GLU A 6 15.42 -57.03 -7.09
N LEU A 7 16.40 -56.67 -7.94
CA LEU A 7 16.95 -55.31 -7.97
C LEU A 7 15.92 -54.26 -8.45
N LYS A 8 15.07 -54.64 -9.41
CA LYS A 8 13.99 -53.78 -9.90
C LYS A 8 12.91 -53.60 -8.84
N ASP A 9 12.51 -54.68 -8.17
CA ASP A 9 11.52 -54.65 -7.10
C ASP A 9 12.00 -53.81 -5.92
N LYS A 10 13.27 -53.97 -5.52
CA LYS A 10 13.89 -53.14 -4.48
C LYS A 10 13.85 -51.65 -4.81
N LYS A 11 14.01 -51.29 -6.10
CA LYS A 11 13.92 -49.90 -6.55
C LYS A 11 12.48 -49.38 -6.48
N ILE A 12 11.50 -50.19 -6.90
CA ILE A 12 10.07 -49.85 -6.84
C ILE A 12 9.64 -49.64 -5.39
N ILE A 13 9.96 -50.58 -4.50
CA ILE A 13 9.62 -50.50 -3.07
C ILE A 13 10.24 -49.25 -2.43
N ARG A 14 11.48 -48.93 -2.76
CA ARG A 14 12.12 -47.71 -2.26
C ARG A 14 11.35 -46.45 -2.69
N ASN A 15 10.95 -46.36 -3.96
CA ASN A 15 10.18 -45.22 -4.44
C ASN A 15 8.83 -45.11 -3.73
N ILE A 16 8.13 -46.23 -3.54
CA ILE A 16 6.86 -46.27 -2.81
C ILE A 16 7.04 -45.75 -1.38
N ILE A 17 8.10 -46.17 -0.69
CA ILE A 17 8.39 -45.69 0.68
C ILE A 17 8.61 -44.18 0.68
N THR A 18 9.44 -43.65 -0.21
CA THR A 18 9.72 -42.21 -0.28
C THR A 18 8.46 -41.40 -0.61
N ASP A 19 7.60 -41.89 -1.50
CA ASP A 19 6.33 -41.24 -1.82
C ASP A 19 5.37 -41.22 -0.63
N LEU A 20 5.26 -42.33 0.10
CA LEU A 20 4.41 -42.41 1.30
C LEU A 20 4.92 -41.54 2.45
N GLU A 21 6.23 -41.48 2.66
CA GLU A 21 6.86 -40.58 3.64
C GLU A 21 6.56 -39.11 3.30
N TYR A 22 6.68 -38.74 2.02
CA TYR A 22 6.36 -37.40 1.54
C TYR A 22 4.88 -37.03 1.77
N VAL A 23 3.96 -37.92 1.42
CA VAL A 23 2.52 -37.69 1.61
C VAL A 23 2.17 -37.59 3.09
N THR A 24 2.76 -38.45 3.93
CA THR A 24 2.52 -38.43 5.39
C THR A 24 2.98 -37.11 5.99
N GLU A 25 4.20 -36.66 5.67
CA GLU A 25 4.70 -35.37 6.15
C GLU A 25 3.82 -34.20 5.71
N TRP A 26 3.30 -34.24 4.47
CA TRP A 26 2.40 -33.20 3.99
C TRP A 26 1.08 -33.20 4.77
N LEU A 27 0.44 -34.36 4.93
CA LEU A 27 -0.85 -34.47 5.61
C LEU A 27 -0.75 -34.08 7.09
N GLU A 28 0.34 -34.46 7.78
CA GLU A 28 0.57 -34.10 9.18
C GLU A 28 0.82 -32.60 9.36
N LYS A 29 1.66 -32.00 8.51
CA LYS A 29 2.05 -30.59 8.65
C LYS A 29 1.07 -29.63 7.99
N GLY A 30 0.14 -30.13 7.18
CA GLY A 30 -0.76 -29.34 6.33
C GLY A 30 -0.02 -28.46 5.32
N ARG A 31 1.27 -28.71 5.06
CA ARG A 31 2.15 -27.90 4.21
C ARG A 31 3.03 -28.80 3.37
N GLN A 32 3.25 -28.41 2.12
CA GLN A 32 4.09 -29.16 1.20
C GLN A 32 5.53 -29.29 1.75
N PRO A 33 6.05 -30.52 1.94
CA PRO A 33 7.41 -30.75 2.42
C PRO A 33 8.47 -30.16 1.48
N GLY A 34 9.56 -29.65 2.07
CA GLY A 34 10.73 -29.15 1.32
C GLY A 34 10.64 -27.70 0.80
N ILE A 35 9.49 -27.03 0.92
CA ILE A 35 9.33 -25.65 0.44
C ILE A 35 9.43 -24.63 1.60
N ARG A 36 10.41 -23.71 1.52
CA ARG A 36 10.58 -22.62 2.51
C ARG A 36 9.48 -21.55 2.49
N ARG A 37 8.75 -21.40 1.38
CA ARG A 37 7.69 -20.39 1.20
C ARG A 37 6.45 -21.04 0.58
N ALA A 38 5.45 -21.35 1.40
CA ALA A 38 4.22 -22.01 0.98
C ALA A 38 3.35 -21.14 0.05
N ILE A 39 2.39 -21.79 -0.61
CA ILE A 39 1.43 -21.16 -1.53
C ILE A 39 0.51 -20.16 -0.83
N ASP A 40 0.29 -20.31 0.48
CA ASP A 40 -0.45 -19.33 1.30
C ASP A 40 0.21 -17.94 1.29
N ARG A 41 1.53 -17.85 1.04
CA ARG A 41 2.17 -16.54 0.89
C ARG A 41 1.78 -15.86 -0.43
N ARG A 42 1.35 -16.66 -1.42
CA ARG A 42 0.76 -16.27 -2.71
C ARG A 42 -0.75 -16.05 -2.63
N ASP A 43 -1.36 -16.06 -1.44
CA ASP A 43 -2.76 -15.61 -1.23
C ASP A 43 -2.88 -14.08 -1.42
N ALA A 44 -2.58 -13.63 -2.62
CA ALA A 44 -3.16 -12.42 -3.15
C ALA A 44 -4.69 -12.59 -3.23
N TYR A 45 -5.19 -13.79 -3.59
CA TYR A 45 -6.62 -14.06 -3.72
C TYR A 45 -7.41 -13.99 -2.40
N GLN A 46 -6.91 -14.53 -1.27
CA GLN A 46 -7.61 -14.31 0.02
C GLN A 46 -7.56 -12.84 0.48
N ARG A 47 -6.51 -12.09 0.14
CA ARG A 47 -6.46 -10.63 0.38
C ARG A 47 -7.37 -9.82 -0.55
N LEU A 48 -7.67 -10.37 -1.73
CA LEU A 48 -8.59 -9.81 -2.72
C LEU A 48 -10.02 -10.32 -2.55
N MET A 49 -10.28 -11.25 -1.62
CA MET A 49 -11.64 -11.69 -1.34
C MET A 49 -12.44 -10.50 -0.85
N ILE A 50 -13.52 -10.22 -1.57
CA ILE A 50 -14.52 -9.23 -1.25
C ILE A 50 -15.05 -9.59 0.14
N LYS A 51 -14.63 -8.83 1.16
CA LYS A 51 -15.23 -8.91 2.50
C LYS A 51 -16.70 -8.54 2.36
N ASP A 52 -17.57 -9.22 3.09
CA ASP A 52 -19.00 -8.88 3.18
C ASP A 52 -19.14 -7.35 3.30
N PRO A 53 -19.95 -6.69 2.45
CA PRO A 53 -20.18 -5.25 2.53
C PRO A 53 -20.47 -4.76 3.97
N ARG A 54 -21.14 -5.58 4.78
CA ARG A 54 -21.43 -5.28 6.20
C ARG A 54 -20.17 -5.19 7.06
N ILE A 55 -19.17 -6.03 6.78
CA ILE A 55 -17.88 -5.99 7.47
C ILE A 55 -17.14 -4.70 7.08
N ILE A 56 -17.13 -4.34 5.79
CA ILE A 56 -16.52 -3.09 5.31
C ILE A 56 -17.21 -1.88 5.95
N GLU A 57 -18.54 -1.89 6.00
CA GLU A 57 -19.36 -0.84 6.61
C GLU A 57 -19.06 -0.68 8.11
N SER A 58 -18.87 -1.78 8.85
CA SER A 58 -18.50 -1.72 10.28
C SER A 58 -17.15 -1.03 10.55
N PHE A 59 -16.19 -1.11 9.62
CA PHE A 59 -14.94 -0.35 9.70
C PHE A 59 -15.11 1.10 9.25
N SER A 60 -16.03 1.37 8.31
CA SER A 60 -16.29 2.71 7.81
C SER A 60 -16.88 3.65 8.87
N SER A 61 -17.75 3.13 9.75
CA SER A 61 -18.31 3.89 10.88
C SER A 61 -17.25 4.31 11.89
N THR A 62 -16.20 3.49 12.08
CA THR A 62 -15.05 3.84 12.93
C THR A 62 -14.09 4.81 12.25
N MET A 63 -14.07 4.86 10.92
CA MET A 63 -13.27 5.80 10.13
C MET A 63 -13.94 7.14 9.89
N MET A 64 -15.20 7.33 10.31
CA MET A 64 -15.83 8.65 10.41
C MET A 64 -15.25 9.38 11.61
N VAL A 65 -13.97 9.72 11.51
CA VAL A 65 -13.36 10.75 12.35
C VAL A 65 -14.00 12.05 11.89
N GLU A 66 -15.05 12.49 12.57
CA GLU A 66 -15.40 13.90 12.47
C GLU A 66 -14.17 14.69 12.92
N PRO A 67 -13.68 15.64 12.11
CA PRO A 67 -12.54 16.43 12.52
C PRO A 67 -12.89 17.15 13.83
N ASP A 68 -12.27 16.72 14.92
CA ASP A 68 -12.35 17.27 16.27
C ASP A 68 -12.15 18.80 16.30
N GLY A 69 -11.32 19.32 15.40
CA GLY A 69 -10.94 20.73 15.40
C GLY A 69 -11.90 21.62 14.63
N GLN A 70 -12.65 22.47 15.33
CA GLN A 70 -13.01 23.78 14.78
C GLN A 70 -11.70 24.52 14.47
N VAL A 71 -11.36 24.63 13.18
CA VAL A 71 -10.25 25.47 12.73
C VAL A 71 -10.56 26.91 13.13
N SER A 72 -9.71 27.53 13.95
CA SER A 72 -9.85 28.94 14.34
C SER A 72 -9.91 29.83 13.11
N GLU A 73 -10.61 30.96 13.18
CA GLU A 73 -10.64 31.93 12.09
C GLU A 73 -9.21 32.41 11.74
N GLU A 74 -8.34 32.57 12.74
CA GLU A 74 -6.92 32.89 12.50
C GLU A 74 -6.20 31.82 11.67
N ASP A 75 -6.50 30.53 11.91
CA ASP A 75 -5.89 29.44 11.16
C ASP A 75 -6.46 29.36 9.74
N ARG A 76 -7.75 29.69 9.55
CA ARG A 76 -8.36 29.80 8.22
C ARG A 76 -7.70 30.91 7.41
N GLU A 77 -7.49 32.08 8.02
CA GLU A 77 -6.80 33.20 7.38
C GLU A 77 -5.36 32.83 7.00
N ARG A 78 -4.59 32.22 7.91
CA ARG A 78 -3.22 31.73 7.63
C ARG A 78 -3.20 30.74 6.47
N ILE A 79 -4.13 29.79 6.44
CA ILE A 79 -4.24 28.81 5.34
C ILE A 79 -4.57 29.51 4.03
N GLN A 80 -5.51 30.46 4.05
CA GLN A 80 -5.92 31.20 2.86
C GLN A 80 -4.77 32.04 2.30
N GLU A 81 -4.02 32.71 3.18
CA GLU A 81 -2.84 33.48 2.82
C GLU A 81 -1.76 32.58 2.20
N ALA A 82 -1.47 31.42 2.82
CA ALA A 82 -0.51 30.46 2.29
C ALA A 82 -0.90 29.89 0.93
N LEU A 83 -2.19 29.62 0.73
CA LEU A 83 -2.71 29.18 -0.56
C LEU A 83 -2.74 30.28 -1.63
N SER A 84 -2.78 31.56 -1.23
CA SER A 84 -2.78 32.69 -2.16
C SER A 84 -1.45 32.90 -2.89
N LEU A 85 -0.33 32.44 -2.31
CA LEU A 85 1.00 32.50 -2.91
C LEU A 85 1.21 31.52 -4.07
N LEU A 86 0.36 30.49 -4.15
CA LEU A 86 0.48 29.46 -5.16
C LEU A 86 -0.17 29.90 -6.47
N THR A 87 0.47 29.55 -7.58
CA THR A 87 -0.21 29.64 -8.89
C THR A 87 -1.39 28.67 -8.93
N GLY A 88 -2.39 28.93 -9.79
CA GLY A 88 -3.57 28.07 -9.90
C GLY A 88 -3.21 26.59 -10.10
N ARG A 89 -2.18 26.30 -10.91
CA ARG A 89 -1.73 24.93 -11.18
C ARG A 89 -0.99 24.30 -10.00
N GLU A 90 -0.22 25.07 -9.26
CA GLU A 90 0.42 24.62 -8.02
C GLU A 90 -0.64 24.30 -6.95
N LYS A 91 -1.62 25.20 -6.78
CA LYS A 91 -2.71 25.04 -5.82
C LYS A 91 -3.55 23.80 -6.14
N GLU A 92 -3.93 23.61 -7.40
CA GLU A 92 -4.70 22.46 -7.85
C GLU A 92 -3.97 21.13 -7.59
N MET A 93 -2.71 21.01 -8.02
CA MET A 93 -1.92 19.79 -7.80
C MET A 93 -1.67 19.53 -6.30
N PHE A 94 -1.46 20.59 -5.52
CA PHE A 94 -1.28 20.50 -4.08
C PHE A 94 -2.54 20.00 -3.36
N LEU A 95 -3.71 20.56 -3.69
CA LEU A 95 -5.00 20.15 -3.10
C LEU A 95 -5.35 18.71 -3.45
N LEU A 96 -5.20 18.32 -4.73
CA LEU A 96 -5.44 16.93 -5.16
C LEU A 96 -4.54 15.92 -4.41
N HIS A 97 -3.32 16.32 -4.04
CA HIS A 97 -2.43 15.44 -3.30
C HIS A 97 -2.67 15.46 -1.79
N LYS A 98 -2.85 16.64 -1.19
CA LYS A 98 -2.89 16.82 0.27
C LYS A 98 -4.28 16.71 0.88
N VAL A 99 -5.33 17.07 0.13
CA VAL A 99 -6.72 16.99 0.58
C VAL A 99 -7.34 15.69 0.09
N GLU A 100 -7.33 15.47 -1.22
CA GLU A 100 -7.95 14.27 -1.84
C GLU A 100 -7.09 13.00 -1.72
N CYS A 101 -5.88 13.11 -1.19
CA CYS A 101 -4.94 11.99 -1.00
C CYS A 101 -4.61 11.21 -2.29
N PHE A 102 -4.66 11.86 -3.47
CA PHE A 102 -4.33 11.18 -4.72
C PHE A 102 -2.82 10.94 -4.87
N SER A 103 -2.47 9.83 -5.51
CA SER A 103 -1.10 9.54 -5.89
C SER A 103 -0.64 10.48 -7.01
N TYR A 104 0.67 10.73 -7.10
CA TYR A 104 1.23 11.55 -8.18
C TYR A 104 0.93 11.00 -9.58
N GLU A 105 0.80 9.67 -9.71
CA GLU A 105 0.42 9.03 -10.97
C GLU A 105 -1.02 9.40 -11.35
N ARG A 106 -1.95 9.24 -10.40
CA ARG A 106 -3.36 9.56 -10.63
C ARG A 106 -3.56 11.03 -10.96
N ILE A 107 -2.83 11.93 -10.30
CA ILE A 107 -2.89 13.37 -10.60
C ILE A 107 -2.33 13.64 -11.99
N ALA A 108 -1.24 12.98 -12.38
CA ALA A 108 -0.63 13.12 -13.69
C ALA A 108 -1.61 12.70 -14.81
N ASP A 109 -2.28 11.56 -14.64
CA ASP A 109 -3.30 11.06 -15.57
C ASP A 109 -4.51 12.00 -15.63
N LEU A 110 -5.02 12.46 -14.47
CA LEU A 110 -6.16 13.37 -14.39
C LEU A 110 -5.89 14.71 -15.10
N LEU A 111 -4.65 15.20 -15.00
CA LEU A 111 -4.24 16.51 -15.48
C LEU A 111 -3.56 16.47 -16.85
N GLY A 112 -3.35 15.29 -17.43
CA GLY A 112 -2.68 15.10 -18.73
C GLY A 112 -1.22 15.54 -18.75
N VAL A 113 -0.50 15.38 -17.63
CA VAL A 113 0.92 15.78 -17.49
C VAL A 113 1.79 14.59 -17.08
N LYS A 114 3.12 14.75 -17.10
CA LYS A 114 4.02 13.70 -16.59
C LYS A 114 4.02 13.70 -15.05
N LYS A 115 4.18 12.52 -14.43
CA LYS A 115 4.37 12.36 -12.98
C LYS A 115 5.46 13.27 -12.40
N SER A 116 6.58 13.43 -13.12
CA SER A 116 7.69 14.29 -12.70
C SER A 116 7.29 15.77 -12.64
N THR A 117 6.38 16.21 -13.51
CA THR A 117 5.80 17.56 -13.47
C THR A 117 5.01 17.74 -12.18
N VAL A 118 4.12 16.81 -11.83
CA VAL A 118 3.33 16.85 -10.59
C VAL A 118 4.24 16.92 -9.37
N GLN A 119 5.24 16.04 -9.28
CA GLN A 119 6.21 16.01 -8.19
C GLN A 119 6.93 17.35 -8.02
N THR A 120 7.45 17.91 -9.12
CA THR A 120 8.22 19.15 -9.09
C THR A 120 7.34 20.34 -8.71
N THR A 121 6.13 20.42 -9.26
CA THR A 121 5.16 21.48 -8.96
C THR A 121 4.74 21.46 -7.48
N ILE A 122 4.40 20.29 -6.94
CA ILE A 122 4.04 20.15 -5.51
C ILE A 122 5.24 20.53 -4.62
N LYS A 123 6.45 20.10 -4.96
CA LYS A 123 7.66 20.47 -4.20
C LYS A 123 7.87 21.98 -4.19
N ARG A 124 7.68 22.68 -5.31
CA ARG A 124 7.78 24.15 -5.38
C ARG A 124 6.71 24.82 -4.54
N ALA A 125 5.47 24.31 -4.56
CA ALA A 125 4.39 24.83 -3.73
C ALA A 125 4.72 24.76 -2.24
N ILE A 126 5.22 23.61 -1.78
CA ILE A 126 5.64 23.41 -0.38
C ILE A 126 6.75 24.39 0.01
N VAL A 127 7.76 24.56 -0.84
CA VAL A 127 8.87 25.50 -0.57
C VAL A 127 8.38 26.95 -0.44
N LYS A 128 7.43 27.38 -1.27
CA LYS A 128 6.83 28.73 -1.18
C LYS A 128 6.13 28.95 0.16
N MET A 129 5.30 27.99 0.57
CA MET A 129 4.57 28.05 1.84
C MET A 129 5.52 28.00 3.05
N GLN A 130 6.55 27.15 3.01
CA GLN A 130 7.56 27.08 4.07
C GLN A 130 8.30 28.40 4.23
N ARG A 131 8.70 29.04 3.12
CA ARG A 131 9.37 30.33 3.17
C ARG A 131 8.50 31.41 3.81
N GLN A 132 7.21 31.48 3.45
CA GLN A 132 6.28 32.42 4.08
C GLN A 132 6.15 32.15 5.58
N GLN A 133 6.03 30.88 5.98
CA GLN A 133 5.96 30.51 7.39
C GLN A 133 7.21 30.97 8.16
N GLU A 134 8.41 30.80 7.57
CA GLU A 134 9.67 31.26 8.17
C GLU A 134 9.77 32.79 8.24
N GLU A 135 9.24 33.51 7.27
CA GLU A 135 9.19 34.99 7.27
C GLU A 135 8.22 35.49 8.36
N MET A 136 7.04 34.87 8.49
CA MET A 136 6.08 35.17 9.55
C MET A 136 6.65 34.88 10.94
N ASN A 137 7.27 33.71 11.13
CA ASN A 137 7.89 33.36 12.42
C ASN A 137 9.03 34.31 12.80
N ARG A 138 9.78 34.83 11.82
CA ARG A 138 10.83 35.84 12.05
C ARG A 138 10.26 37.22 12.40
N SER A 139 9.08 37.56 11.89
CA SER A 139 8.43 38.84 12.20
C SER A 139 7.82 38.91 13.60
N LEU A 140 7.59 37.74 14.22
CA LEU A 140 6.99 37.58 15.54
C LEU A 140 8.03 37.39 16.66
N ALA A 141 9.32 37.25 16.32
CA ALA A 141 10.44 37.04 17.24
C ALA A 141 11.25 38.33 17.44
#